data_AF-A0A2A5C3P6-F1
#
_entry.id   AF-A0A2A5C3P6-F1
#
_cell.length_a   1.000
_cell.length_b   1.000
_cell.length_c   1.000
_cell.angle_alpha   90.00
_cell.angle_beta   90.00
_cell.angle_gamma   90.00
#
_symmetry.space_group_name_H-M   'P 1'
#
loop_
_entity.id
_entity.type
_entity.pdbx_description
1 polymer ?
#
loop_
_entity_poly.entity_id
_entity_poly.type
_entity_poly.pdbx_seq_one_letter_code
_entity_poly.pdbx_strand_id
1 'polypeptide(L)'
;MSEQSNDKQALDQGIDQSRRKFAKVGVAAPVIMTLASKPVFGAQCLSQMMSGNASHQDGSCQLGWSPGGWCGDVGRVGGMLTRDAWEEAGFIMADKVCKGKGNGNGKCTYTDGSKVSDTPFSAPSGSPDITMLEVICDPRIDQELRHCLTAYLNASLSEKVSNFTYILTKAQVVGICDGSIPLPQGYISLNSFLDSTWN
;
A
#
# COMPACT_ATOMS: atom_id res chain seq x y z
N MET A 1 42.58 -36.62 -37.75
CA MET A 1 42.13 -37.95 -38.21
C MET A 1 42.22 -38.85 -36.99
N SER A 2 41.13 -39.09 -36.24
CA SER A 2 40.01 -40.01 -36.59
C SER A 2 40.57 -41.45 -36.69
N GLU A 3 40.12 -42.52 -36.04
CA GLU A 3 38.82 -43.00 -35.51
C GLU A 3 39.14 -44.09 -34.44
N GLN A 4 38.49 -44.13 -33.27
CA GLN A 4 37.31 -44.95 -32.89
C GLN A 4 37.26 -46.41 -33.38
N SER A 5 37.13 -47.36 -32.44
CA SER A 5 35.98 -48.29 -32.24
C SER A 5 36.37 -49.48 -31.32
N ASN A 6 35.76 -49.64 -30.14
CA ASN A 6 34.56 -50.47 -29.84
C ASN A 6 35.02 -51.89 -29.37
N ASP A 7 34.52 -52.59 -28.35
CA ASP A 7 33.20 -52.62 -27.70
C ASP A 7 33.19 -53.64 -26.51
N LYS A 8 32.15 -53.56 -25.64
CA LYS A 8 31.53 -54.60 -24.76
C LYS A 8 31.87 -54.75 -23.25
N GLN A 9 31.04 -54.05 -22.47
CA GLN A 9 30.07 -54.54 -21.44
C GLN A 9 30.51 -55.33 -20.19
N ALA A 10 30.31 -54.72 -19.02
CA ALA A 10 29.66 -55.31 -17.82
C ALA A 10 29.12 -54.16 -16.94
N LEU A 11 27.81 -53.86 -16.99
CA LEU A 11 26.84 -54.16 -15.93
C LEU A 11 27.13 -53.50 -14.56
N ASP A 12 26.63 -52.28 -14.34
CA ASP A 12 25.85 -51.98 -13.13
C ASP A 12 25.02 -50.70 -13.34
N GLN A 13 23.75 -50.90 -13.67
CA GLN A 13 22.75 -49.84 -13.84
C GLN A 13 22.07 -49.60 -12.48
N GLY A 14 22.71 -48.79 -11.63
CA GLY A 14 22.05 -48.12 -10.51
C GLY A 14 21.24 -46.91 -10.99
N ILE A 15 20.29 -47.13 -11.92
CA ILE A 15 19.31 -46.08 -12.28
C ILE A 15 18.21 -46.14 -11.22
N ASP A 16 18.19 -45.08 -10.41
CA ASP A 16 17.21 -44.83 -9.35
C ASP A 16 15.78 -45.11 -9.83
N GLN A 17 15.14 -46.09 -9.20
CA GLN A 17 13.78 -46.58 -9.44
C GLN A 17 12.68 -45.58 -9.04
N SER A 18 13.01 -44.32 -8.81
CA SER A 18 12.02 -43.27 -8.51
C SER A 18 11.47 -42.56 -9.77
N ARG A 19 11.85 -42.99 -10.98
CA ARG A 19 11.34 -42.44 -12.25
C ARG A 19 10.58 -43.48 -13.07
N ARG A 20 9.27 -43.23 -13.23
CA ARG A 20 8.28 -43.93 -14.08
C ARG A 20 7.56 -45.11 -13.42
N LYS A 21 6.56 -44.79 -12.61
CA LYS A 21 5.33 -45.58 -12.60
C LYS A 21 4.12 -44.66 -12.75
N PHE A 22 3.44 -44.86 -13.88
CA PHE A 22 2.06 -44.51 -14.21
C PHE A 22 1.69 -43.04 -14.46
N ALA A 23 2.02 -42.58 -15.66
CA ALA A 23 1.08 -41.79 -16.44
C ALA A 23 -0.03 -42.71 -16.97
N LYS A 24 -1.25 -42.61 -16.44
CA LYS A 24 -2.49 -42.86 -17.19
C LYS A 24 -3.72 -42.35 -16.42
N VAL A 25 -4.26 -41.26 -16.96
CA VAL A 25 -5.67 -40.83 -16.91
C VAL A 25 -6.19 -40.27 -15.59
N GLY A 26 -6.30 -38.95 -15.58
CA GLY A 26 -7.06 -38.15 -14.65
C GLY A 26 -6.86 -36.69 -15.03
N VAL A 27 -7.57 -36.24 -16.06
CA VAL A 27 -7.58 -34.84 -16.51
C VAL A 27 -8.12 -34.00 -15.37
N ALA A 28 -7.22 -33.46 -14.56
CA ALA A 28 -7.45 -32.24 -13.81
C ALA A 28 -6.27 -31.36 -14.18
N ALA A 29 -6.45 -30.53 -15.20
CA ALA A 29 -5.65 -29.32 -15.33
C ALA A 29 -5.59 -28.70 -13.92
N PRO A 30 -4.44 -28.21 -13.43
CA PRO A 30 -4.50 -27.33 -12.29
C PRO A 30 -5.45 -26.22 -12.75
N VAL A 31 -6.64 -26.20 -12.14
CA VAL A 31 -7.51 -25.04 -12.16
C VAL A 31 -6.54 -23.96 -11.76
N ILE A 32 -6.24 -23.09 -12.72
CA ILE A 32 -5.53 -21.85 -12.48
C ILE A 32 -6.24 -21.32 -11.26
N MET A 33 -5.60 -21.37 -10.09
CA MET A 33 -6.01 -20.52 -9.01
C MET A 33 -5.77 -19.16 -9.63
N THR A 34 -6.82 -18.62 -10.25
CA THR A 34 -7.03 -17.21 -10.34
C THR A 34 -6.90 -16.81 -8.90
N LEU A 35 -5.67 -16.40 -8.54
CA LEU A 35 -5.50 -15.42 -7.52
C LEU A 35 -6.58 -14.42 -7.91
N ALA A 36 -7.63 -14.34 -7.10
CA ALA A 36 -8.39 -13.12 -7.01
C ALA A 36 -7.44 -12.08 -6.39
N SER A 37 -6.28 -11.86 -7.03
CA SER A 37 -5.62 -10.58 -7.06
C SER A 37 -6.68 -9.67 -7.64
N LYS A 38 -7.48 -9.10 -6.75
CA LYS A 38 -8.09 -7.80 -6.97
C LYS A 38 -7.07 -7.03 -7.81
N PRO A 39 -7.43 -6.59 -9.03
CA PRO A 39 -6.47 -5.91 -9.87
C PRO A 39 -5.85 -4.81 -9.01
N VAL A 40 -4.52 -4.77 -8.99
CA VAL A 40 -3.75 -3.76 -8.27
C VAL A 40 -3.94 -2.48 -9.08
N PHE A 41 -5.14 -1.89 -9.03
CA PHE A 41 -5.54 -0.79 -9.90
C PHE A 41 -4.60 0.43 -9.71
N GLY A 42 -4.03 0.61 -8.52
CA GLY A 42 -2.97 1.60 -8.28
C GLY A 42 -1.58 1.24 -8.86
N ALA A 43 -1.29 -0.03 -9.20
CA ALA A 43 -0.03 -0.37 -9.85
C ALA A 43 0.08 0.21 -11.26
N GLN A 44 -1.04 0.28 -11.99
CA GLN A 44 -1.06 0.91 -13.31
C GLN A 44 -0.73 2.40 -13.21
N CYS A 45 -1.21 3.07 -12.17
CA CYS A 45 -0.94 4.48 -11.90
C CYS A 45 0.53 4.77 -11.58
N LEU A 46 1.11 4.01 -10.64
CA LEU A 46 2.52 4.20 -10.27
C LEU A 46 3.46 3.78 -11.40
N SER A 47 3.18 2.69 -12.13
CA SER A 47 4.02 2.26 -13.25
C SER A 47 4.10 3.32 -14.36
N GLN A 48 3.00 4.05 -14.61
CA GLN A 48 3.02 5.18 -15.55
C GLN A 48 3.85 6.36 -15.00
N MET A 49 3.73 6.67 -13.71
CA MET A 49 4.56 7.69 -13.06
C MET A 49 6.05 7.34 -13.10
N MET A 50 6.41 6.06 -12.88
CA MET A 50 7.81 5.59 -12.96
C MET A 50 8.35 5.55 -14.39
N SER A 51 7.51 5.30 -15.39
CA SER A 51 7.94 5.23 -16.80
C SER A 51 8.18 6.61 -17.42
N GLY A 52 7.74 7.70 -16.79
CA GLY A 52 7.81 9.05 -17.37
C GLY A 52 6.95 9.26 -18.62
N ASN A 53 6.18 8.24 -19.05
CA ASN A 53 5.35 8.28 -20.25
C ASN A 53 3.89 8.58 -19.86
N ALA A 54 3.64 9.80 -19.41
CA ALA A 54 2.33 10.28 -18.94
C ALA A 54 1.29 10.48 -20.06
N SER A 55 1.56 10.06 -21.30
CA SER A 55 0.75 10.34 -22.48
C SER A 55 -0.43 9.37 -22.69
N HIS A 56 -0.53 8.29 -21.92
CA HIS A 56 -1.62 7.31 -22.03
C HIS A 56 -2.29 7.07 -20.67
N GLN A 57 -2.92 8.12 -20.14
CA GLN A 57 -3.78 8.01 -18.97
C GLN A 57 -5.16 7.49 -19.42
N ASP A 58 -5.39 6.20 -19.27
CA ASP A 58 -6.77 5.70 -19.15
C ASP A 58 -7.29 6.23 -17.81
N GLY A 59 -7.84 7.44 -17.83
CA GLY A 59 -8.04 8.41 -16.71
C GLY A 59 -8.81 7.94 -15.48
N SER A 60 -8.37 6.84 -14.88
CA SER A 60 -8.96 6.18 -13.72
C SER A 60 -8.24 6.57 -12.41
N CYS A 61 -6.96 6.93 -12.48
CA CYS A 61 -6.15 7.32 -11.32
C CYS A 61 -6.47 8.74 -10.85
N GLN A 62 -6.65 8.90 -9.55
CA GLN A 62 -6.99 10.16 -8.89
C GLN A 62 -6.00 10.48 -7.78
N LEU A 63 -5.77 11.78 -7.56
CA LEU A 63 -5.04 12.28 -6.41
C LEU A 63 -5.86 12.03 -5.14
N GLY A 64 -5.18 11.60 -4.08
CA GLY A 64 -5.79 11.37 -2.78
C GLY A 64 -6.08 12.67 -2.04
N TRP A 65 -6.48 12.54 -0.78
CA TRP A 65 -6.67 13.67 0.12
C TRP A 65 -5.39 13.94 0.91
N SER A 66 -5.05 15.22 1.04
CA SER A 66 -3.97 15.68 1.91
C SER A 66 -4.28 15.37 3.38
N PRO A 67 -3.26 15.41 4.27
CA PRO A 67 -3.48 15.18 5.70
C PRO A 67 -4.54 16.13 6.28
N GLY A 68 -4.60 17.38 5.79
CA GLY A 68 -5.62 18.35 6.21
C GLY A 68 -7.04 17.94 5.83
N GLY A 69 -7.23 17.28 4.68
CA GLY A 69 -8.52 16.73 4.26
C GLY A 69 -9.01 15.65 5.22
N TRP A 70 -8.12 14.75 5.65
CA TRP A 70 -8.44 13.67 6.60
C TRP A 70 -8.70 14.14 8.04
N CYS A 71 -8.38 15.40 8.37
CA CYS A 71 -8.52 15.98 9.70
C CYS A 71 -9.84 16.70 9.97
N GLY A 72 -10.67 16.93 8.96
CA GLY A 72 -11.87 17.76 9.09
C GLY A 72 -13.07 16.97 9.60
N ASP A 73 -13.56 17.28 10.81
CA ASP A 73 -14.75 16.63 11.41
C ASP A 73 -16.08 16.97 10.69
N VAL A 74 -16.10 18.04 9.90
CA VAL A 74 -17.30 18.62 9.27
C VAL A 74 -17.14 18.91 7.78
N GLY A 75 -15.99 18.53 7.20
CA GLY A 75 -15.76 18.63 5.77
C GLY A 75 -16.44 17.49 5.03
N ARG A 76 -17.12 17.80 3.92
CA ARG A 76 -17.35 16.81 2.88
C ARG A 76 -16.10 16.78 2.00
N VAL A 77 -15.39 15.66 1.99
CA VAL A 77 -14.25 15.47 1.11
C VAL A 77 -14.67 14.44 0.06
N GLY A 78 -14.56 14.80 -1.22
CA GLY A 78 -15.10 13.97 -2.31
C GLY A 78 -16.61 13.70 -2.25
N GLY A 79 -17.38 14.51 -1.51
CA GLY A 79 -18.83 14.32 -1.30
C GLY A 79 -19.20 13.37 -0.15
N MET A 80 -18.22 12.71 0.45
CA MET A 80 -18.35 11.83 1.61
C MET A 80 -18.01 12.59 2.90
N LEU A 81 -18.66 12.29 4.02
CA LEU A 81 -18.21 12.84 5.30
C LEU A 81 -16.87 12.19 5.66
N THR A 82 -15.94 12.97 6.21
CA THR A 82 -14.62 12.45 6.58
C THR A 82 -14.72 11.21 7.47
N ARG A 83 -15.64 11.21 8.45
CA ARG A 83 -15.88 10.06 9.33
C ARG A 83 -16.29 8.80 8.56
N ASP A 84 -17.22 8.92 7.61
CA ASP A 84 -17.63 7.81 6.75
C ASP A 84 -16.45 7.31 5.90
N ALA A 85 -15.58 8.22 5.42
CA ALA A 85 -14.41 7.85 4.64
C ALA A 85 -13.36 7.08 5.45
N TRP A 86 -13.19 7.42 6.74
CA TRP A 86 -12.35 6.64 7.65
C TRP A 86 -12.91 5.23 7.81
N GLU A 87 -14.21 5.10 8.05
CA GLU A 87 -14.88 3.81 8.22
C GLU A 87 -14.80 2.94 6.96
N GLU A 88 -15.05 3.52 5.77
CA GLU A 88 -14.90 2.85 4.48
C GLU A 88 -13.46 2.42 4.20
N ALA A 89 -12.47 3.23 4.60
CA ALA A 89 -11.06 2.85 4.56
C ALA A 89 -10.70 1.73 5.56
N GLY A 90 -11.60 1.40 6.49
CA GLY A 90 -11.43 0.34 7.49
C GLY A 90 -10.84 0.81 8.82
N PHE A 91 -10.95 2.10 9.14
CA PHE A 91 -10.39 2.71 10.36
C PHE A 91 -11.46 3.52 11.10
N ILE A 92 -11.25 3.72 12.39
CA ILE A 92 -12.13 4.55 13.22
C ILE A 92 -11.47 5.92 13.38
N MET A 93 -12.16 6.97 12.93
CA MET A 93 -11.72 8.34 13.17
C MET A 93 -11.79 8.67 14.67
N ALA A 94 -10.68 9.13 15.25
CA ALA A 94 -10.66 9.50 16.67
C ALA A 94 -11.53 10.72 16.95
N ASP A 95 -12.12 10.78 18.14
CA ASP A 95 -12.77 11.99 18.64
C ASP A 95 -11.71 13.00 19.09
N LYS A 96 -11.75 14.20 18.50
CA LYS A 96 -10.79 15.27 18.77
C LYS A 96 -11.40 16.32 19.69
N VAL A 97 -10.82 16.49 20.88
CA VAL A 97 -11.23 17.52 21.84
C VAL A 97 -10.06 18.45 22.13
N CYS A 98 -10.14 19.69 21.64
CA CYS A 98 -9.12 20.72 21.87
C CYS A 98 -9.48 21.61 23.05
N LYS A 99 -8.63 21.65 24.08
CA LYS A 99 -8.78 22.58 25.21
C LYS A 99 -7.99 23.86 24.96
N GLY A 100 -8.69 24.96 24.70
CA GLY A 100 -8.13 26.32 24.58
C GLY A 100 -8.95 27.23 23.67
N LYS A 101 -9.43 28.38 24.19
CA LYS A 101 -10.07 29.44 23.39
C LYS A 101 -8.97 30.32 22.77
N GLY A 102 -8.89 30.34 21.43
CA GLY A 102 -8.14 31.34 20.67
C GLY A 102 -6.81 30.84 20.08
N ASN A 103 -6.71 30.90 18.75
CA ASN A 103 -5.51 30.71 17.93
C ASN A 103 -4.75 29.38 18.04
N GLY A 104 -5.42 28.26 17.71
CA GLY A 104 -4.79 27.10 17.06
C GLY A 104 -3.76 26.27 17.83
N ASN A 105 -3.35 26.70 19.04
CA ASN A 105 -2.24 26.08 19.79
C ASN A 105 -2.70 25.31 21.04
N GLY A 106 -4.00 25.12 21.22
CA GLY A 106 -4.53 24.32 22.32
C GLY A 106 -4.12 22.86 22.17
N LYS A 107 -3.74 22.21 23.28
CA LYS A 107 -3.49 20.76 23.30
C LYS A 107 -4.81 20.05 22.98
N CYS A 108 -4.83 19.32 21.87
CA CYS A 108 -5.94 18.45 21.53
C CYS A 108 -5.72 17.06 22.12
N THR A 109 -6.78 16.48 22.62
CA THR A 109 -6.83 15.08 23.03
C THR A 109 -7.57 14.30 21.95
N TYR A 110 -7.07 13.12 21.61
CA TYR A 110 -7.67 12.22 20.63
C TYR A 110 -8.06 10.92 21.34
N THR A 111 -9.33 10.53 21.29
CA THR A 111 -9.84 9.31 21.93
C THR A 111 -10.59 8.42 20.94
N ASP A 112 -10.74 7.14 21.28
CA ASP A 112 -11.66 6.21 20.60
C ASP A 112 -11.43 5.95 19.10
N GLY A 113 -10.28 6.34 18.55
CA GLY A 113 -9.91 6.06 17.15
C GLY A 113 -8.82 5.01 16.98
N SER A 114 -8.67 4.56 15.72
CA SER A 114 -7.62 3.63 15.30
C SER A 114 -6.23 4.15 15.66
N LYS A 115 -5.38 3.24 16.09
CA LYS A 115 -4.02 3.47 16.53
C LYS A 115 -3.04 3.30 15.39
N VAL A 116 -1.86 3.91 15.50
CA VAL A 116 -0.80 3.65 14.51
C VAL A 116 -0.43 2.16 14.46
N SER A 117 -0.52 1.47 15.59
CA SER A 117 -0.31 0.02 15.70
C SER A 117 -1.35 -0.83 14.94
N ASP A 118 -2.48 -0.26 14.51
CA ASP A 118 -3.44 -0.94 13.63
C ASP A 118 -2.99 -0.92 12.15
N THR A 119 -1.86 -0.27 11.86
CA THR A 119 -1.25 -0.18 10.53
C THR A 119 0.09 -0.92 10.48
N PRO A 120 0.65 -1.14 9.27
CA PRO A 120 2.00 -1.69 9.13
C PRO A 120 3.13 -0.78 9.64
N PHE A 121 2.82 0.45 10.08
CA PHE A 121 3.82 1.41 10.52
C PHE A 121 4.06 1.35 12.03
N SER A 122 5.25 1.78 12.45
CA SER A 122 5.60 1.86 13.86
C SER A 122 5.17 3.19 14.47
N ALA A 123 4.60 3.13 15.68
CA ALA A 123 4.31 4.33 16.44
C ALA A 123 5.61 5.05 16.87
N PRO A 124 5.58 6.39 17.04
CA PRO A 124 6.72 7.14 17.56
C PRO A 124 7.15 6.63 18.94
N SER A 125 8.45 6.65 19.20
CA SER A 125 9.02 6.23 20.48
C SER A 125 8.42 7.04 21.64
N GLY A 126 7.85 6.34 22.64
CA GLY A 126 7.24 6.97 23.81
C GLY A 126 5.73 7.22 23.71
N SER A 127 5.12 6.95 22.55
CA SER A 127 3.67 7.12 22.32
C SER A 127 3.05 5.91 21.60
N PRO A 128 3.10 4.69 22.18
CA PRO A 128 2.64 3.46 21.52
C PRO A 128 1.13 3.45 21.21
N ASP A 129 0.33 4.15 22.03
CA ASP A 129 -1.13 4.22 21.90
C ASP A 129 -1.61 5.45 21.13
N ILE A 130 -0.72 6.11 20.39
CA ILE A 130 -1.07 7.29 19.61
C ILE A 130 -2.07 6.93 18.50
N THR A 131 -3.09 7.77 18.36
CA THR A 131 -4.09 7.57 17.30
C THR A 131 -3.51 7.96 15.95
N MET A 132 -3.98 7.33 14.87
CA MET A 132 -3.64 7.74 13.51
C MET A 132 -4.02 9.20 13.25
N LEU A 133 -5.22 9.61 13.70
CA LEU A 133 -5.71 10.98 13.52
C LEU A 133 -4.80 12.01 14.21
N GLU A 134 -4.29 11.71 15.40
CA GLU A 134 -3.36 12.58 16.12
C GLU A 134 -2.09 12.85 15.32
N VAL A 135 -1.47 11.79 14.77
CA VAL A 135 -0.27 11.92 13.93
C VAL A 135 -0.55 12.68 12.63
N ILE A 136 -1.69 12.40 11.99
CA ILE A 136 -2.06 13.04 10.72
C ILE A 136 -2.32 14.54 10.91
N CYS A 137 -2.97 14.90 12.02
CA CYS A 137 -3.46 16.26 12.26
C CYS A 137 -2.52 17.15 13.06
N ASP A 138 -1.54 16.59 13.77
CA ASP A 138 -0.49 17.37 14.43
C ASP A 138 0.83 17.24 13.66
N PRO A 139 1.20 18.24 12.83
CA PRO A 139 2.40 18.18 12.01
C PRO A 139 3.71 18.20 12.83
N ARG A 140 3.64 18.35 14.16
CA ARG A 140 4.82 18.40 15.05
C ARG A 140 5.26 17.03 15.54
N ILE A 141 4.45 15.98 15.35
CA ILE A 141 4.70 14.66 15.94
C ILE A 141 5.76 13.90 15.15
N ASP A 142 5.45 13.57 13.91
CA ASP A 142 6.34 12.86 13.00
C ASP A 142 5.89 13.14 11.57
N GLN A 143 6.74 13.84 10.82
CA GLN A 143 6.39 14.27 9.48
C GLN A 143 6.32 13.09 8.52
N GLU A 144 7.28 12.16 8.54
CA GLU A 144 7.31 11.04 7.58
C GLU A 144 6.17 10.07 7.87
N LEU A 145 5.95 9.71 9.14
CA LEU A 145 4.83 8.85 9.54
C LEU A 145 3.48 9.48 9.15
N ARG A 146 3.33 10.80 9.30
CA ARG A 146 2.14 11.52 8.85
C ARG A 146 1.87 11.36 7.36
N HIS A 147 2.90 11.44 6.50
CA HIS A 147 2.73 11.25 5.05
C HIS A 147 2.40 9.80 4.72
N CYS A 148 3.08 8.85 5.37
CA CYS A 148 2.83 7.41 5.19
C CYS A 148 1.41 7.00 5.59
N LEU A 149 0.93 7.45 6.75
CA LEU A 149 -0.43 7.19 7.22
C LEU A 149 -1.48 7.81 6.28
N THR A 150 -1.23 9.03 5.80
CA THR A 150 -2.13 9.72 4.86
C THR A 150 -2.22 8.97 3.53
N ALA A 151 -1.07 8.61 2.94
CA ALA A 151 -1.02 7.80 1.72
C ALA A 151 -1.71 6.45 1.91
N TYR A 152 -1.52 5.82 3.07
CA TYR A 152 -2.09 4.52 3.39
C TYR A 152 -3.60 4.57 3.57
N LEU A 153 -4.14 5.66 4.14
CA LEU A 153 -5.59 5.90 4.20
C LEU A 153 -6.19 6.08 2.81
N ASN A 154 -5.56 6.90 1.95
CA ASN A 154 -5.98 7.05 0.56
C ASN A 154 -5.98 5.70 -0.19
N ALA A 155 -4.91 4.92 -0.06
CA ALA A 155 -4.82 3.59 -0.66
C ALA A 155 -5.87 2.62 -0.10
N SER A 156 -6.13 2.68 1.20
CA SER A 156 -7.13 1.82 1.86
C SER A 156 -8.55 2.17 1.43
N LEU A 157 -8.89 3.46 1.32
CA LEU A 157 -10.16 3.90 0.76
C LEU A 157 -10.32 3.42 -0.69
N SER A 158 -9.28 3.60 -1.52
CA SER A 158 -9.30 3.20 -2.93
C SER A 158 -9.53 1.70 -3.16
N GLU A 159 -9.10 0.83 -2.25
CA GLU A 159 -9.38 -0.61 -2.36
C GLU A 159 -10.82 -0.99 -2.02
N LYS A 160 -11.59 -0.05 -1.46
CA LYS A 160 -12.92 -0.28 -0.87
C LYS A 160 -14.03 0.41 -1.65
N VAL A 161 -13.75 1.56 -2.26
CA VAL A 161 -14.74 2.30 -3.06
C VAL A 161 -14.40 2.23 -4.55
N SER A 162 -15.42 2.11 -5.40
CA SER A 162 -15.25 1.95 -6.85
C SER A 162 -15.09 3.27 -7.61
N ASN A 163 -15.43 4.39 -6.99
CA ASN A 163 -15.42 5.74 -7.60
C ASN A 163 -14.14 6.53 -7.30
N PHE A 164 -13.19 5.94 -6.57
CA PHE A 164 -11.91 6.56 -6.24
C PHE A 164 -10.79 5.55 -6.39
N THR A 165 -9.86 5.82 -7.31
CA THR A 165 -8.67 5.00 -7.53
C THR A 165 -7.44 5.81 -7.19
N TYR A 166 -6.87 5.58 -6.00
CA TYR A 166 -5.67 6.27 -5.58
C TYR A 166 -4.46 5.82 -6.39
N ILE A 167 -3.52 6.74 -6.58
CA ILE A 167 -2.34 6.56 -7.43
C ILE A 167 -1.36 5.49 -6.91
N LEU A 168 -1.44 5.17 -5.61
CA LEU A 168 -0.64 4.13 -4.96
C LEU A 168 -1.55 3.05 -4.38
N THR A 169 -1.09 1.81 -4.38
CA THR A 169 -1.71 0.73 -3.60
C THR A 169 -1.13 0.65 -2.20
N LYS A 170 -1.82 -0.03 -1.28
CA LYS A 170 -1.35 -0.18 0.10
C LYS A 170 0.05 -0.79 0.18
N ALA A 171 0.30 -1.82 -0.61
CA ALA A 171 1.60 -2.47 -0.67
C ALA A 171 2.71 -1.53 -1.17
N GLN A 172 2.41 -0.67 -2.15
CA GLN A 172 3.36 0.34 -2.63
C GLN A 172 3.62 1.42 -1.58
N VAL A 173 2.59 1.89 -0.88
CA VAL A 173 2.78 2.85 0.22
C VAL A 173 3.67 2.26 1.30
N VAL A 174 3.40 1.03 1.75
CA VAL A 174 4.22 0.35 2.75
C VAL A 174 5.67 0.23 2.26
N GLY A 175 5.86 -0.27 1.03
CA GLY A 175 7.20 -0.48 0.50
C GLY A 175 7.99 0.81 0.26
N ILE A 176 7.33 1.91 -0.10
CA ILE A 176 7.98 3.21 -0.27
C ILE A 176 8.34 3.81 1.09
N CYS A 177 7.49 3.63 2.10
CA CYS A 177 7.70 4.13 3.46
C CYS A 177 8.73 3.32 4.27
N ASP A 178 8.86 2.01 4.03
CA ASP A 178 9.90 1.17 4.65
C ASP A 178 11.23 1.15 3.86
N GLY A 179 11.25 1.76 2.68
CA GLY A 179 12.41 1.86 1.80
C GLY A 179 12.69 0.61 0.95
N SER A 180 11.83 -0.41 0.99
CA SER A 180 11.94 -1.59 0.11
C SER A 180 11.61 -1.30 -1.36
N ILE A 181 10.85 -0.23 -1.62
CA ILE A 181 10.58 0.31 -2.96
C ILE A 181 11.29 1.67 -3.08
N PRO A 182 12.17 1.87 -4.07
CA PRO A 182 12.84 3.15 -4.26
C PRO A 182 11.85 4.24 -4.68
N LEU A 183 12.16 5.49 -4.31
CA LEU A 183 11.38 6.64 -4.77
C LEU A 183 11.44 6.78 -6.30
N PRO A 184 10.34 7.19 -6.96
CA PRO A 184 10.35 7.48 -8.39
C PRO A 184 11.38 8.56 -8.75
N GLN A 185 11.90 8.49 -9.99
CA GLN A 185 12.88 9.45 -10.47
C GLN A 185 12.35 10.89 -10.39
N GLY A 186 13.20 11.82 -9.97
CA GLY A 186 12.85 13.23 -9.77
C GLY A 186 12.49 13.59 -8.33
N TYR A 187 12.26 12.60 -7.46
CA TYR A 187 12.04 12.83 -6.03
C TYR A 187 13.25 12.43 -5.20
N ILE A 188 13.67 13.33 -4.31
CA ILE A 188 14.79 13.13 -3.38
C ILE A 188 14.33 12.93 -1.93
N SER A 189 13.02 13.07 -1.68
CA SER A 189 12.40 13.00 -0.36
C SER A 189 11.11 12.20 -0.46
N LEU A 190 10.87 11.35 0.53
CA LEU A 190 9.62 10.61 0.69
C LEU A 190 8.43 11.57 0.79
N ASN A 191 8.56 12.61 1.60
CA ASN A 191 7.50 13.59 1.82
C ASN A 191 7.15 14.34 0.54
N SER A 192 8.13 14.80 -0.23
CA SER A 192 7.85 15.52 -1.49
C SER A 192 7.22 14.62 -2.55
N PHE A 193 7.57 13.33 -2.57
CA PHE A 193 6.90 12.35 -3.41
C PHE A 193 5.45 12.16 -2.98
N LEU A 194 5.20 11.84 -1.71
CA LEU A 194 3.86 11.59 -1.22
C LEU A 194 2.97 12.84 -1.32
N ASP A 195 3.49 14.04 -1.08
CA ASP A 195 2.78 15.31 -1.29
C ASP A 195 2.27 15.48 -2.72
N SER A 196 2.99 14.95 -3.72
CA SER A 196 2.56 15.03 -5.11
C SER A 196 1.42 14.06 -5.48
N THR A 197 1.04 13.18 -4.55
CA THR A 197 -0.02 12.18 -4.76
C THR A 197 -1.40 12.63 -4.26
N TRP A 198 -1.52 13.79 -3.64
CA TRP A 198 -2.78 14.32 -3.13
C TRP A 198 -2.95 15.82 -3.34
N ASN A 199 -4.17 16.31 -3.10
CA ASN A 199 -4.50 17.75 -3.05
C ASN A 199 -4.96 18.19 -1.65
#